data_AF-I3TFS4-F1
#
_entry.id   AF-I3TFS4-F1
#
_cell.length_a   1.000
_cell.length_b   1.000
_cell.length_c   1.000
_cell.angle_alpha   90.00
_cell.angle_beta   90.00
_cell.angle_gamma   90.00
#
_symmetry.space_group_name_H-M   'P 1'
#
loop_
_entity.id
_entity.type
_entity.pdbx_description
1 polymer ?
#
loop_
_entity_poly.entity_id
_entity_poly.type
_entity_poly.pdbx_seq_one_letter_code
_entity_poly.pdbx_strand_id
1 'polypeptide(L)'
;MGALGALGIRYESRFRCVDSPTFNSYVNYLVFSEEARSALRELAGLASERKTALLCRERDPRFCHRQYIADYLVHLGFSIVHVVGSTTRRHEPSPCYAYLSVEPG
;
A
#
# COMPACT_ATOMS: atom_id res chain seq x y z
N MET A 1 1.43 -14.82 -11.15
CA MET A 1 0.43 -15.04 -10.08
C MET A 1 1.15 -14.82 -8.75
N GLY A 2 0.95 -13.64 -8.13
CA GLY A 2 1.61 -13.30 -6.86
C GLY A 2 1.02 -14.08 -5.68
N ALA A 3 1.76 -14.14 -4.57
CA ALA A 3 1.48 -14.95 -3.38
C ALA A 3 0.04 -14.87 -2.84
N LEU A 4 -0.68 -13.79 -3.13
CA LEU A 4 -2.08 -13.60 -2.74
C LEU A 4 -3.07 -14.56 -3.45
N GLY A 5 -2.73 -15.08 -4.63
CA GLY A 5 -3.56 -16.08 -5.32
C GLY A 5 -3.52 -17.48 -4.69
N ALA A 6 -2.46 -17.80 -3.93
CA ALA A 6 -2.25 -19.14 -3.37
C ALA A 6 -3.11 -19.44 -2.13
N LEU A 7 -3.65 -18.42 -1.47
CA LEU A 7 -4.42 -18.57 -0.24
C LEU A 7 -5.93 -18.75 -0.46
N GLY A 8 -6.43 -18.71 -1.71
CA GLY A 8 -7.86 -18.89 -2.00
C GLY A 8 -8.80 -17.80 -1.43
N ILE A 9 -8.24 -16.76 -0.79
CA ILE A 9 -8.99 -15.62 -0.27
C ILE A 9 -9.44 -14.76 -1.45
N ARG A 10 -10.68 -14.96 -1.88
CA ARG A 10 -11.37 -14.02 -2.77
C ARG A 10 -11.78 -12.82 -1.93
N TYR A 11 -10.93 -11.79 -1.88
CA TYR A 11 -11.40 -10.50 -1.44
C TYR A 11 -12.27 -9.92 -2.57
N GLU A 12 -13.59 -10.05 -2.43
CA GLU A 12 -14.53 -9.32 -3.29
C GLU A 12 -14.32 -7.83 -3.06
N SER A 13 -13.79 -7.18 -4.09
CA SER A 13 -13.51 -5.75 -4.07
C SER A 13 -14.83 -5.00 -3.87
N ARG A 14 -14.99 -4.37 -2.70
CA ARG A 14 -16.16 -3.55 -2.35
C ARG A 14 -16.16 -2.20 -3.07
N PHE A 15 -14.97 -1.76 -3.48
CA PHE A 15 -14.77 -0.55 -4.28
C PHE A 15 -13.64 -0.74 -5.30
N ARG A 16 -13.75 -0.04 -6.43
CA ARG A 16 -12.79 -0.04 -7.54
C ARG A 16 -12.21 1.36 -7.73
N CYS A 17 -10.89 1.47 -7.65
CA CYS A 17 -10.14 2.71 -7.84
C CYS A 17 -9.14 2.64 -9.01
N VAL A 18 -8.82 1.43 -9.47
CA VAL A 18 -7.94 1.18 -10.62
C VAL A 18 -8.51 0.06 -11.51
N ASP A 19 -7.93 -0.14 -12.70
CA ASP A 19 -8.41 -1.18 -13.60
C ASP A 19 -8.05 -2.60 -13.19
N SER A 20 -6.95 -2.78 -12.45
CA SER A 20 -6.43 -4.08 -12.03
C SER A 20 -7.28 -4.70 -10.91
N PRO A 21 -7.97 -5.84 -11.14
CA PRO A 21 -8.72 -6.53 -10.09
C PRO A 21 -7.84 -6.92 -8.91
N THR A 22 -6.60 -7.36 -9.16
CA THR A 22 -5.64 -7.74 -8.12
C THR A 22 -5.30 -6.57 -7.20
N PHE A 23 -5.09 -5.38 -7.75
CA PHE A 23 -4.80 -4.21 -6.91
C PHE A 23 -6.02 -3.73 -6.15
N ASN A 24 -7.21 -3.76 -6.76
CA ASN A 24 -8.43 -3.43 -6.02
C ASN A 24 -8.64 -4.41 -4.85
N SER A 25 -8.48 -5.73 -5.06
CA SER A 25 -8.57 -6.71 -3.96
C SER A 25 -7.52 -6.47 -2.87
N TYR A 26 -6.28 -6.09 -3.25
CA TYR A 26 -5.24 -5.77 -2.28
C TYR A 26 -5.56 -4.51 -1.46
N VAL A 27 -6.01 -3.43 -2.10
CA VAL A 27 -6.40 -2.20 -1.39
C VAL A 27 -7.58 -2.48 -0.45
N ASN A 28 -8.57 -3.25 -0.90
CA ASN A 28 -9.68 -3.62 -0.02
C ASN A 28 -9.20 -4.49 1.17
N TYR A 29 -8.25 -5.40 0.97
CA TYR A 29 -7.61 -6.12 2.07
C TYR A 29 -6.96 -5.14 3.07
N LEU A 30 -6.18 -4.16 2.60
CA LEU A 30 -5.58 -3.13 3.47
C LEU A 30 -6.62 -2.34 4.26
N VAL A 31 -7.78 -2.05 3.67
CA VAL A 31 -8.84 -1.25 4.33
C VAL A 31 -9.63 -2.07 5.35
N PHE A 32 -9.99 -3.32 5.04
CA PHE A 32 -10.99 -4.05 5.83
C PHE A 32 -10.43 -5.18 6.69
N SER A 33 -9.23 -5.70 6.44
CA SER A 33 -8.61 -6.71 7.31
C SER A 33 -7.99 -6.02 8.53
N GLU A 34 -8.33 -6.49 9.73
CA GLU A 34 -7.69 -6.02 10.97
C GLU A 34 -6.21 -6.41 10.99
N GLU A 35 -5.86 -7.59 10.48
CA GLU A 35 -4.48 -8.04 10.38
C GLU A 35 -3.65 -7.11 9.49
N ALA A 36 -4.20 -6.70 8.34
CA ALA A 36 -3.57 -5.75 7.44
C ALA A 36 -3.38 -4.38 8.08
N ARG A 37 -4.44 -3.86 8.74
CA ARG A 37 -4.38 -2.56 9.42
C ARG A 37 -3.41 -2.57 10.60
N SER A 38 -3.35 -3.65 11.36
CA SER A 38 -2.38 -3.83 12.43
C SER A 38 -0.94 -3.79 11.91
N ALA A 39 -0.65 -4.51 10.83
CA ALA A 39 0.66 -4.48 10.19
C ALA A 39 1.03 -3.10 9.62
N LEU A 40 0.06 -2.36 9.08
CA LEU A 40 0.27 -0.98 8.63
C LEU A 40 0.59 -0.03 9.80
N ARG A 41 -0.11 -0.16 10.93
CA ARG A 41 0.18 0.61 12.14
C ARG A 41 1.55 0.26 12.73
N GLU A 42 1.93 -1.02 12.73
CA GLU A 42 3.28 -1.44 13.14
C GLU A 42 4.34 -0.80 12.26
N LEU A 43 4.17 -0.85 10.93
CA LEU A 43 5.08 -0.21 9.99
C LEU A 43 5.17 1.31 10.21
N ALA A 44 4.04 1.97 10.47
CA ALA A 44 4.00 3.39 10.78
C ALA A 44 4.76 3.69 12.09
N GLY A 45 4.60 2.86 13.12
CA GLY A 45 5.36 2.93 14.37
C GLY A 45 6.87 2.87 14.12
N LEU A 46 7.33 1.86 13.38
CA LEU A 46 8.73 1.70 12.99
C LEU A 46 9.27 2.91 12.20
N ALA A 47 8.47 3.44 11.27
CA ALA A 47 8.83 4.59 10.46
C ALA A 47 8.90 5.90 11.26
N SER A 48 8.16 6.01 12.36
CA SER A 48 8.19 7.17 13.25
C SER A 48 9.47 7.25 14.08
N GLU A 49 10.04 6.10 14.43
CA GLU A 49 11.28 6.01 15.23
C GLU A 49 12.54 6.17 14.38
N ARG A 50 12.52 5.67 13.14
CA ARG A 50 13.72 5.61 12.29
C ARG A 50 13.38 5.60 10.80
N LYS A 51 14.36 6.04 10.00
CA LYS A 51 14.32 5.91 8.54
C LYS A 51 14.13 4.44 8.17
N THR A 52 13.01 4.14 7.52
CA THR A 52 12.59 2.77 7.18
C THR A 52 12.52 2.61 5.67
N ALA A 53 13.08 1.52 5.16
CA ALA A 53 13.07 1.18 3.74
C ALA A 53 12.21 -0.07 3.50
N LEU A 54 11.17 0.06 2.68
CA LEU A 54 10.34 -1.06 2.24
C LEU A 54 10.80 -1.54 0.86
N LEU A 55 11.31 -2.76 0.79
CA LEU A 55 11.80 -3.37 -0.45
C LEU A 55 10.71 -4.18 -1.14
N CYS A 56 10.75 -4.20 -2.47
CA CYS A 56 9.84 -4.95 -3.32
C CYS A 56 10.58 -5.44 -4.55
N ARG A 57 10.06 -6.47 -5.22
CA ARG A 57 10.70 -7.06 -6.39
C ARG A 57 10.59 -6.16 -7.63
N GLU A 58 9.47 -5.45 -7.76
CA GLU A 58 9.19 -4.59 -8.90
C GLU A 58 9.93 -3.24 -8.79
N ARG A 59 10.55 -2.83 -9.90
CA ARG A 59 11.32 -1.58 -9.98
C ARG A 59 10.45 -0.33 -9.79
N ASP A 60 9.30 -0.26 -10.48
CA ASP A 60 8.43 0.92 -10.47
C ASP A 60 7.29 0.70 -9.47
N PRO A 61 7.14 1.54 -8.42
CA PRO A 61 6.08 1.38 -7.43
C PRO A 61 4.67 1.43 -8.03
N ARG A 62 4.46 2.04 -9.21
CA ARG A 62 3.14 2.07 -9.88
C ARG A 62 2.60 0.68 -10.26
N PHE A 63 3.48 -0.30 -10.28
CA PHE A 63 3.16 -1.67 -10.65
C PHE A 63 3.37 -2.65 -9.49
N CYS A 64 3.40 -2.18 -8.25
CA CYS A 64 3.44 -3.07 -7.10
C CYS A 64 2.71 -2.52 -5.87
N HIS A 65 2.56 -3.42 -4.90
CA HIS A 65 1.74 -3.21 -3.70
C HIS A 65 2.24 -2.05 -2.82
N ARG A 66 3.54 -1.72 -2.91
CA ARG A 66 4.14 -0.65 -2.09
C ARG A 66 3.61 0.74 -2.41
N GLN A 67 2.97 0.97 -3.56
CA GLN A 67 2.29 2.25 -3.84
C GLN A 67 1.15 2.49 -2.84
N TYR A 68 0.35 1.47 -2.56
CA TYR A 68 -0.80 1.59 -1.67
C TYR A 68 -0.38 1.65 -0.19
N ILE A 69 0.69 0.96 0.18
CA ILE A 69 1.30 1.14 1.51
C ILE A 69 1.82 2.58 1.64
N ALA A 70 2.44 3.12 0.60
CA ALA A 70 2.92 4.50 0.60
C ALA A 70 1.78 5.52 0.68
N ASP A 71 0.63 5.27 0.03
CA ASP A 71 -0.57 6.12 0.15
C ASP A 71 -1.01 6.22 1.62
N TYR A 72 -1.11 5.08 2.31
CA TYR A 72 -1.47 5.04 3.73
C TYR A 72 -0.48 5.80 4.61
N LEU A 73 0.83 5.61 4.39
CA LEU A 73 1.85 6.33 5.17
C LEU A 73 1.86 7.84 4.87
N VAL A 74 1.64 8.25 3.63
CA VAL A 74 1.51 9.68 3.30
C VAL A 74 0.27 10.28 3.97
N HIS A 75 -0.84 9.54 4.03
CA HIS A 75 -2.01 9.98 4.77
C HIS A 75 -1.70 10.25 6.25
N LEU A 76 -0.86 9.40 6.87
CA LEU A 76 -0.37 9.60 8.24
C LEU A 76 0.70 10.72 8.38
N GLY A 77 1.04 11.42 7.30
CA GLY A 77 1.97 12.56 7.29
C GLY A 77 3.44 12.18 7.03
N PHE A 78 3.75 10.92 6.71
CA PHE A 78 5.12 10.52 6.39
C PHE A 78 5.56 11.08 5.03
N SER A 79 6.82 11.51 4.96
CA SER A 79 7.47 11.85 3.68
C SER A 79 8.02 10.60 3.01
N ILE A 80 7.39 10.16 1.92
CA ILE A 80 7.81 8.97 1.17
C ILE A 80 8.59 9.34 -0.10
N VAL A 81 9.74 8.69 -0.28
CA VAL A 81 10.56 8.76 -1.50
C VAL A 81 10.81 7.35 -2.04
N HIS A 82 10.64 7.19 -3.34
CA HIS A 82 10.90 5.95 -4.06
C HIS A 82 12.31 6.00 -4.65
N VAL A 83 13.14 5.04 -4.26
CA VAL A 83 14.47 4.82 -4.85
C VAL A 83 14.30 3.92 -6.08
N VAL A 84 14.62 4.44 -7.26
CA VAL A 84 14.49 3.73 -8.54
C VAL A 84 15.83 3.81 -9.27
N GLY A 85 16.62 2.74 -9.16
CA GLY A 85 18.00 2.74 -9.66
C GLY A 85 18.84 3.79 -8.95
N SER A 86 19.48 4.67 -9.72
CA SER A 86 20.26 5.81 -9.21
C SER A 86 19.45 7.07 -8.97
N THR A 87 18.13 7.03 -9.16
CA THR A 87 17.25 8.20 -9.03
C THR A 87 16.29 8.04 -7.85
N THR A 88 15.81 9.16 -7.32
CA THR A 88 14.74 9.20 -6.34
C THR A 88 13.57 10.02 -6.87
N ARG A 89 12.36 9.64 -6.47
CA ARG A 89 11.14 10.40 -6.76
C ARG A 89 10.23 10.43 -5.54
N ARG A 90 9.59 11.57 -5.27
CA ARG A 90 8.58 11.66 -4.21
C ARG A 90 7.39 10.76 -4.57
N HIS A 91 6.72 10.23 -3.55
CA HIS A 91 5.47 9.50 -3.78
C HIS A 91 4.39 10.45 -4.31
N GLU A 92 3.73 10.01 -5.38
CA GLU A 92 2.50 10.60 -5.89
C GLU A 92 1.33 9.70 -5.48
N PRO A 93 0.27 10.26 -4.85
CA PRO A 93 -0.89 9.50 -4.43
C PRO A 93 -1.50 8.70 -5.58
N SER A 94 -1.88 7.45 -5.33
CA SER A 94 -2.61 6.65 -6.30
C SER A 94 -4.08 7.08 -6.42
N PRO A 95 -4.79 6.66 -7.48
CA PRO A 95 -6.25 6.78 -7.54
C PRO A 95 -6.99 6.14 -6.35
N CYS A 96 -6.34 5.24 -5.62
CA CYS A 96 -6.90 4.56 -4.45
C CYS A 96 -6.65 5.30 -3.13
N TYR A 97 -5.90 6.41 -3.13
CA TYR A 97 -5.48 7.13 -1.92
C TYR A 97 -6.67 7.47 -1.00
N ALA A 98 -7.78 7.95 -1.56
CA ALA A 98 -8.97 8.32 -0.80
C ALA A 98 -9.51 7.19 0.09
N TYR A 99 -9.43 5.93 -0.37
CA TYR A 99 -9.91 4.77 0.38
C TYR A 99 -8.98 4.35 1.51
N LEU A 100 -7.69 4.69 1.40
CA LEU A 100 -6.67 4.40 2.41
C LEU A 100 -6.50 5.55 3.42
N SER A 101 -7.14 6.70 3.14
CA SER A 101 -7.11 7.90 3.98
C SER A 101 -8.27 8.02 4.97
N VAL A 102 -9.07 6.97 5.11
CA VAL A 102 -10.22 6.93 6.01
C VAL A 102 -10.04 5.74 6.95
N GLU A 103 -9.93 6.01 8.24
CA GLU A 103 -10.08 4.96 9.25
C GLU A 103 -11.55 4.51 9.22
N PRO A 104 -11.86 3.23 8.92
CA PRO A 104 -13.24 2.76 9.05
C PRO A 104 -13.62 2.85 10.53
N GLY A 105 -14.63 3.68 10.82
CA GLY A 105 -15.19 3.86 12.16
C GLY A 105 -15.85 2.61 12.71
#